data_AF-A0A952NWE3-F1
#
_entry.id   AF-A0A952NWE3-F1
#
_cell.length_a   1.000
_cell.length_b   1.000
_cell.length_c   1.000
_cell.angle_alpha   90.00
_cell.angle_beta   90.00
_cell.angle_gamma   90.00
#
_symmetry.space_group_name_H-M   'P 1'
#
loop_
_entity.id
_entity.type
_entity.pdbx_description
1 polymer ?
#
loop_
_entity_poly.entity_id
_entity_poly.type
_entity_poly.pdbx_seq_one_letter_code
_entity_poly.pdbx_strand_id
1 'polypeptide(L)'
;MKSVLLPSILLSTSFAFAAPLQFNVSGMHCGACKAAIEKEICAKGDFAKCEANLVDTKKQTGELIIETKPGQTADNADIMKRIEKLGYKAEPASKTPAKKK
;
A
#
# COMPACT_ATOMS: atom_id res chain seq x y z
N MET A 1 6.51 32.38 47.03
CA MET A 1 7.20 31.07 47.17
C MET A 1 6.14 29.99 46.99
N LYS A 2 6.14 29.06 46.04
CA LYS A 2 7.04 28.72 44.94
C LYS A 2 6.16 28.14 43.83
N SER A 3 6.48 28.55 42.62
CA SER A 3 5.95 28.14 41.33
C SER A 3 5.75 26.63 41.24
N VAL A 4 4.54 26.18 40.93
CA VAL A 4 4.32 24.82 40.42
C VAL A 4 4.09 24.96 38.92
N LEU A 5 5.21 24.98 38.21
CA LEU A 5 5.32 24.75 36.78
C LEU A 5 4.84 23.32 36.50
N LEU A 6 3.68 23.14 35.89
CA LEU A 6 3.41 21.90 35.16
C LEU A 6 3.98 22.05 33.75
N PRO A 7 4.85 21.13 33.31
CA PRO A 7 5.47 21.22 32.01
C PRO A 7 4.44 20.92 30.93
N SER A 8 4.38 21.83 29.97
CA SER A 8 3.89 21.64 28.62
C SER A 8 4.53 20.39 28.01
N ILE A 9 3.90 19.23 28.16
CA ILE A 9 4.27 18.04 27.39
C ILE A 9 3.37 18.03 26.16
N LEU A 10 3.82 18.77 25.13
CA LEU A 10 3.48 18.50 23.74
C LEU A 10 3.95 17.07 23.44
N LEU A 11 3.11 16.07 23.75
CA LEU A 11 3.29 14.73 23.20
C LEU A 11 2.85 14.80 21.74
N SER A 12 3.70 15.42 20.93
CA SER A 12 3.73 15.27 19.48
C SER A 12 4.14 13.82 19.21
N THR A 13 3.24 12.87 19.48
CA THR A 13 3.37 11.55 18.90
C THR A 13 3.27 11.76 17.41
N SER A 14 4.44 11.81 16.76
CA SER A 14 4.57 11.64 15.33
C SER A 14 3.96 10.28 15.02
N PHE A 15 2.65 10.28 14.76
CA PHE A 15 1.99 9.19 14.08
C PHE A 15 2.63 9.15 12.71
N ALA A 16 3.63 8.30 12.55
CA ALA A 16 4.13 7.86 11.27
C ALA A 16 2.95 7.16 10.59
N PHE A 17 2.14 7.95 9.87
CA PHE A 17 1.03 7.46 9.09
C PHE A 17 1.65 6.71 7.90
N ALA A 18 1.78 5.39 8.05
CA ALA A 18 2.12 4.52 6.94
C ALA A 18 1.02 4.69 5.89
N ALA A 19 1.39 5.29 4.76
CA ALA A 19 0.44 5.52 3.68
C ALA A 19 0.24 4.22 2.90
N PRO A 20 -1.02 3.88 2.53
CA PRO A 20 -1.26 2.76 1.65
C PRO A 20 -0.61 3.03 0.30
N LEU A 21 0.18 2.08 -0.18
CA LEU A 21 0.67 2.02 -1.54
C LEU A 21 -0.43 1.45 -2.42
N GLN A 22 -0.71 2.12 -3.53
CA GLN A 22 -1.72 1.70 -4.49
C GLN A 22 -1.06 1.47 -5.84
N PHE A 23 -1.44 0.40 -6.52
CA PHE A 23 -0.94 0.05 -7.84
C PHE A 23 -2.09 -0.29 -8.77
N ASN A 24 -2.06 0.26 -9.98
CA ASN A 24 -2.93 -0.16 -11.07
C ASN A 24 -2.27 -1.32 -11.81
N VAL A 25 -2.94 -2.47 -11.84
CA VAL A 25 -2.46 -3.67 -12.51
C VAL A 25 -3.27 -3.91 -13.79
N SER A 26 -2.59 -3.97 -14.93
CA SER A 26 -3.17 -4.33 -16.22
C SER A 26 -3.02 -5.83 -16.49
N GLY A 27 -4.04 -6.41 -17.13
CA GLY A 27 -4.18 -7.84 -17.42
C GLY A 27 -5.03 -8.63 -16.40
N MET A 28 -5.49 -7.98 -15.32
CA MET A 28 -6.33 -8.61 -14.30
C MET A 28 -7.80 -8.64 -14.75
N HIS A 29 -8.26 -9.77 -15.28
CA HIS A 29 -9.60 -9.91 -15.85
C HIS A 29 -10.42 -11.08 -15.30
N CYS A 30 -9.82 -11.89 -14.41
CA CYS A 30 -10.45 -13.05 -13.81
C CYS A 30 -10.08 -13.16 -12.33
N GLY A 31 -10.98 -13.73 -11.52
CA GLY A 31 -10.74 -13.98 -10.09
C GLY A 31 -9.51 -14.86 -9.82
N ALA A 32 -9.13 -15.72 -10.76
CA ALA A 32 -7.90 -16.50 -10.68
C ALA A 32 -6.64 -15.60 -10.77
N CYS A 33 -6.64 -14.58 -11.64
CA CYS A 33 -5.54 -13.63 -11.76
C CYS A 33 -5.40 -12.78 -10.49
N LYS A 34 -6.53 -12.34 -9.92
CA LYS A 34 -6.58 -11.67 -8.60
C LYS A 34 -5.90 -12.54 -7.54
N ALA A 35 -6.34 -13.80 -7.40
CA ALA A 35 -5.82 -14.71 -6.39
C ALA A 35 -4.33 -15.03 -6.56
N ALA A 36 -3.83 -15.09 -7.80
CA ALA A 36 -2.41 -15.28 -8.07
C ALA A 36 -1.58 -14.08 -7.56
N ILE A 37 -2.01 -12.85 -7.86
CA ILE A 37 -1.34 -11.64 -7.40
C ILE A 37 -1.37 -11.55 -5.87
N GLU A 38 -2.51 -11.82 -5.24
CA GLU A 38 -2.62 -11.82 -3.77
C GLU A 38 -1.71 -12.87 -3.13
N LYS A 39 -1.63 -14.09 -3.68
CA LYS A 39 -0.72 -15.11 -3.16
C LYS A 39 0.74 -14.71 -3.30
N GLU A 40 1.11 -14.14 -4.43
CA GLU A 40 2.52 -13.80 -4.72
C GLU A 40 2.98 -12.52 -4.03
N ILE A 41 2.10 -11.55 -3.86
CA ILE A 41 2.42 -10.27 -3.21
C ILE A 41 2.00 -10.28 -1.74
N CYS A 42 0.72 -10.56 -1.45
CA CYS A 42 0.20 -10.50 -0.07
C CYS A 42 0.71 -11.64 0.81
N ALA A 43 0.81 -12.87 0.29
CA ALA A 43 1.26 -13.99 1.12
C ALA A 43 2.80 -14.09 1.25
N LYS A 44 3.56 -13.55 0.28
CA LYS A 44 5.03 -13.52 0.33
C LYS A 44 5.61 -12.17 0.80
N GLY A 45 4.76 -11.20 1.09
CA GLY A 45 5.16 -9.86 1.52
C GLY A 45 4.83 -9.61 2.98
N ASP A 46 5.72 -8.91 3.68
CA ASP A 46 5.54 -8.51 5.07
C ASP A 46 4.70 -7.23 5.21
N PHE A 47 3.50 -7.23 4.66
CA PHE A 47 2.60 -6.09 4.69
C PHE A 47 1.68 -6.13 5.92
N ALA A 48 1.22 -4.97 6.39
CA ALA A 48 0.16 -4.88 7.40
C ALA A 48 -1.20 -5.27 6.79
N LYS A 49 -1.42 -4.83 5.55
CA LYS A 49 -2.60 -5.19 4.76
C LYS A 49 -2.20 -5.30 3.30
N CYS A 50 -2.78 -6.25 2.57
CA CYS A 50 -2.62 -6.35 1.13
C CYS A 50 -3.88 -6.94 0.52
N GLU A 51 -4.41 -6.28 -0.49
CA GLU A 51 -5.70 -6.61 -1.10
C GLU A 51 -5.68 -6.24 -2.57
N ALA A 52 -6.03 -7.18 -3.44
CA ALA A 52 -6.21 -6.91 -4.86
C ALA A 52 -7.70 -6.76 -5.18
N ASN A 53 -8.04 -5.87 -6.10
CA ASN A 53 -9.40 -5.57 -6.53
C ASN A 53 -9.47 -5.59 -8.05
N LEU A 54 -10.59 -6.06 -8.59
CA LEU A 54 -10.87 -5.94 -10.02
C LEU A 54 -11.61 -4.62 -10.24
N VAL A 55 -11.03 -3.73 -11.05
CA VAL A 55 -11.58 -2.37 -11.28
C VAL A 55 -12.45 -2.37 -12.53
N ASP A 56 -11.94 -2.92 -13.64
CA ASP A 56 -12.63 -2.97 -14.91
C ASP A 56 -12.32 -4.29 -15.62
N THR A 57 -13.32 -5.17 -15.66
CA THR A 57 -13.20 -6.48 -16.31
C THR A 57 -13.11 -6.38 -17.83
N LYS A 58 -13.65 -5.33 -18.44
CA LYS A 58 -13.60 -5.11 -19.90
C LYS A 58 -12.23 -4.61 -20.32
N LYS A 59 -11.63 -3.71 -19.53
CA LYS A 59 -10.27 -3.20 -19.77
C LYS A 59 -9.18 -4.09 -19.17
N GLN A 60 -9.58 -5.16 -18.50
CA GLN A 60 -8.66 -6.09 -17.83
C GLN A 60 -7.77 -5.36 -16.81
N THR A 61 -8.32 -4.40 -16.07
CA THR A 61 -7.58 -3.63 -15.07
C THR A 61 -8.05 -3.96 -13.67
N GLY A 62 -7.10 -4.08 -12.74
CA GLY A 62 -7.37 -4.13 -11.33
C GLY A 62 -6.47 -3.19 -10.54
N GLU A 63 -6.73 -3.12 -9.25
CA GLU A 63 -6.03 -2.27 -8.29
C GLU A 63 -5.45 -3.16 -7.20
N LEU A 64 -4.25 -2.85 -6.73
CA LEU A 64 -3.59 -3.53 -5.63
C LEU A 64 -3.27 -2.51 -4.56
N ILE A 65 -3.82 -2.72 -3.37
CA ILE A 65 -3.67 -1.86 -2.21
C ILE A 65 -2.81 -2.58 -1.18
N ILE A 66 -1.73 -1.93 -0.75
CA ILE A 66 -0.74 -2.49 0.18
C ILE A 66 -0.50 -1.47 1.29
N GLU A 67 -0.77 -1.85 2.53
CA GLU A 67 -0.43 -1.08 3.72
C GLU A 67 0.83 -1.69 4.34
N THR A 68 1.86 -0.88 4.53
CA THR A 68 3.08 -1.33 5.21
C THR A 68 2.92 -1.22 6.72
N LYS A 69 3.69 -2.02 7.46
CA LYS A 69 3.73 -1.92 8.93
C LYS A 69 4.36 -0.58 9.35
N PRO A 70 3.98 -0.04 10.52
CA PRO A 70 4.60 1.18 11.05
C PRO A 70 6.13 1.01 11.14
N GLY A 71 6.87 1.95 10.56
CA GLY A 71 8.34 1.88 10.51
C GLY A 71 8.93 1.00 9.40
N GLN A 72 8.10 0.40 8.54
CA GLN A 72 8.55 -0.29 7.33
C GLN A 72 8.21 0.49 6.07
N THR A 73 9.18 0.58 5.17
CA THR A 73 9.03 1.11 3.81
C THR A 73 9.12 -0.04 2.83
N ALA A 74 8.09 -0.20 1.98
CA ALA A 74 8.14 -1.15 0.87
C ALA A 74 8.67 -0.46 -0.38
N ASP A 75 9.52 -1.16 -1.13
CA ASP A 75 10.02 -0.66 -2.40
C ASP A 75 8.97 -0.92 -3.51
N ASN A 76 8.44 0.17 -4.07
CA ASN A 76 7.50 0.11 -5.19
C ASN A 76 8.10 -0.62 -6.39
N ALA A 77 9.40 -0.45 -6.66
CA ALA A 77 10.07 -1.08 -7.79
C ALA A 77 10.13 -2.60 -7.65
N ASP A 78 10.35 -3.10 -6.44
CA ASP A 78 10.39 -4.54 -6.19
C ASP A 78 9.00 -5.18 -6.32
N ILE A 79 7.95 -4.50 -5.86
CA ILE A 79 6.57 -4.94 -6.04
C ILE A 79 6.23 -5.00 -7.53
N MET A 80 6.54 -3.94 -8.28
CA MET A 80 6.32 -3.91 -9.73
C MET A 80 7.06 -5.04 -10.46
N LYS A 81 8.35 -5.26 -10.16
CA LYS A 81 9.12 -6.37 -10.75
C LYS A 81 8.52 -7.74 -10.46
N ARG A 82 7.96 -7.95 -9.25
CA ARG A 82 7.29 -9.22 -8.92
C ARG A 82 6.02 -9.39 -9.76
N ILE A 83 5.25 -8.33 -9.95
CA ILE A 83 4.04 -8.36 -10.77
C ILE A 83 4.39 -8.59 -12.26
N GLU A 84 5.45 -7.96 -12.75
CA GLU A 84 5.98 -8.19 -14.11
C GLU A 84 6.45 -9.62 -14.34
N LYS A 85 7.09 -10.25 -13.34
CA LYS A 85 7.47 -11.68 -13.40
C LYS A 85 6.27 -12.62 -13.54
N LEU A 86 5.10 -12.21 -13.08
CA LEU A 86 3.85 -12.95 -13.27
C LEU A 86 3.21 -12.71 -14.65
N GLY A 87 3.77 -11.80 -15.46
CA GLY A 87 3.26 -11.43 -16.77
C GLY A 87 2.22 -10.31 -16.75
N TYR A 88 2.07 -9.61 -15.62
CA TYR A 88 1.17 -8.47 -15.49
C TYR A 88 1.95 -7.15 -15.48
N LYS A 89 1.31 -6.06 -15.89
CA LYS A 89 1.92 -4.72 -15.79
C LYS A 89 1.35 -4.00 -14.58
N ALA A 90 2.20 -3.43 -13.74
CA ALA A 90 1.77 -2.63 -12.60
C ALA A 90 2.35 -1.22 -12.67
N GLU A 91 1.52 -0.23 -12.37
CA GLU A 91 1.93 1.16 -12.27
C GLU A 91 1.52 1.70 -10.89
N PRO A 92 2.38 2.46 -10.21
CA PRO A 92 2.00 3.06 -8.95
C PRO A 92 0.89 4.06 -9.22
N ALA A 93 -0.28 3.86 -8.61
CA ALA A 93 -1.30 4.87 -8.58
C ALA A 93 -0.74 6.00 -7.73
N SER A 94 -0.30 7.09 -8.37
CA SER A 94 0.41 8.24 -7.79
C SER A 94 -0.43 9.07 -6.79
N LYS A 95 -1.34 8.43 -6.06
CA LYS A 95 -1.94 8.95 -4.84
C LYS A 95 -0.89 8.89 -3.75
N THR A 96 0.04 9.86 -3.79
CA THR A 96 0.62 10.44 -2.58
C THR A 96 -0.44 10.48 -1.48
N PRO A 97 -0.12 10.16 -0.21
CA PRO A 97 -0.98 10.47 0.93
C PRO A 97 -1.07 12.00 1.06
N ALA A 98 -1.82 12.64 0.17
CA ALA A 98 -2.17 14.04 0.26
C ALA A 98 -3.18 14.16 1.39
N LYS A 99 -2.67 14.59 2.55
CA LYS A 99 -3.36 15.37 3.58
C LYS A 99 -4.81 15.68 3.21
N LYS A 100 -5.77 15.05 3.90
CA LYS A 100 -7.11 15.62 4.01
C LYS A 100 -6.96 16.94 4.77
N LYS A 101 -7.37 18.03 4.13
CA LYS A 101 -7.39 19.39 4.67
C LYS A 101 -8.69 19.61 5.44
#